data_AF-A0A448IWU3-F1
#
_entry.id   AF-A0A448IWU3-F1
#
_cell.length_a   1.000
_cell.length_b   1.000
_cell.length_c   1.000
_cell.angle_alpha   90.00
_cell.angle_beta   90.00
_cell.angle_gamma   90.00
#
_symmetry.space_group_name_H-M   'P 1'
#
loop_
_entity.id
_entity.type
_entity.pdbx_description
1 polymer ?
#
loop_
_entity_poly.entity_id
_entity_poly.type
_entity_poly.pdbx_seq_one_letter_code
_entity_poly.pdbx_strand_id
1 'polypeptide(L)' 'MGWLRLGALAFALLALVAGGLQIAAFVSNGFVRHAVVGGFAIAVGCSVLGAVVASVLRSRR' A
#
# COMPACT_ATOMS: atom_id res chain seq x y z
N MET A 1 13.43 4.00 16.54
CA MET A 1 12.50 4.48 15.50
C MET A 1 12.77 3.95 14.07
N GLY A 2 13.98 3.46 13.71
CA GLY A 2 14.25 2.97 12.35
C GLY A 2 13.44 1.72 11.94
N TRP A 3 13.29 0.76 12.86
CA TRP A 3 12.58 -0.50 12.62
C TRP A 3 11.10 -0.32 12.26
N LEU A 4 10.39 0.62 12.89
CA LEU A 4 8.99 0.93 12.54
C LEU A 4 8.85 1.48 11.12
N ARG A 5 9.80 2.32 10.68
CA ARG A 5 9.79 2.88 9.31
C ARG A 5 10.06 1.81 8.26
N LEU A 6 11.02 0.92 8.52
CA LEU A 6 11.30 -0.23 7.67
C LEU A 6 10.09 -1.16 7.57
N GLY A 7 9.44 -1.47 8.70
CA GLY A 7 8.22 -2.27 8.73
C GLY A 7 7.07 -1.60 7.96
N ALA A 8 6.87 -0.28 8.13
CA ALA A 8 5.85 0.46 7.40
C ALA A 8 6.11 0.52 5.88
N LEU A 9 7.38 0.64 5.46
CA LEU A 9 7.74 0.58 4.04
C LEU A 9 7.50 -0.80 3.44
N ALA A 10 7.92 -1.86 4.13
CA ALA A 10 7.70 -3.23 3.68
C ALA A 10 6.20 -3.55 3.58
N PHE A 11 5.42 -3.12 4.57
CA PHE A 11 3.96 -3.25 4.54
C PHE A 11 3.34 -2.47 3.37
N ALA A 12 3.74 -1.21 3.15
CA ALA A 12 3.22 -0.40 2.05
C ALA A 12 3.50 -1.03 0.68
N LEU A 13 4.72 -1.56 0.48
CA LEU A 13 5.08 -2.28 -0.75
C LEU A 13 4.25 -3.53 -0.94
N LEU A 14 4.12 -4.37 0.09
CA LEU A 14 3.30 -5.58 0.05
C LEU A 14 1.83 -5.24 -0.22
N ALA A 15 1.30 -4.17 0.37
CA ALA A 15 -0.06 -3.71 0.16
C ALA A 15 -0.30 -3.25 -1.28
N LEU A 16 0.64 -2.52 -1.89
CA LEU A 16 0.55 -2.15 -3.32
C LEU A 16 0.60 -3.38 -4.23
N VAL A 17 1.49 -4.34 -3.96
CA VAL A 17 1.62 -5.56 -4.75
C VAL A 17 0.35 -6.40 -4.64
N ALA A 18 -0.16 -6.60 -3.42
CA ALA A 18 -1.39 -7.34 -3.18
C ALA A 18 -2.61 -6.66 -3.84
N GLY A 19 -2.71 -5.34 -3.72
CA GLY A 19 -3.77 -4.56 -4.35
C GLY A 19 -3.71 -4.62 -5.88
N GLY A 20 -2.52 -4.46 -6.46
CA GLY A 20 -2.28 -4.58 -7.90
C GLY A 20 -2.62 -5.96 -8.44
N LEU A 21 -2.22 -7.03 -7.73
CA LEU A 21 -2.58 -8.41 -8.09
C LEU A 21 -4.09 -8.64 -8.04
N GLN A 22 -4.80 -8.07 -7.07
CA GLN A 22 -6.25 -8.16 -7.01
C GLN A 22 -6.93 -7.38 -8.14
N ILE A 23 -6.42 -6.21 -8.53
CA ILE A 23 -6.93 -5.50 -9.70
C ILE A 23 -6.67 -6.30 -10.98
N ALA A 24 -5.49 -6.92 -11.12
CA ALA A 24 -5.20 -7.81 -12.25
C ALA A 24 -6.16 -9.01 -12.27
N ALA A 25 -6.45 -9.60 -11.12
CA ALA A 25 -7.42 -10.69 -10.98
C ALA A 25 -8.86 -10.24 -11.32
N PHE A 26 -9.24 -9.00 -10.99
CA PHE A 26 -10.51 -8.42 -11.40
C PHE A 26 -10.62 -8.33 -12.92
N VAL A 27 -9.56 -7.87 -13.61
CA VAL A 27 -9.53 -7.78 -15.08
C VAL A 27 -9.66 -9.18 -15.71
N SER A 28 -9.09 -10.21 -15.10
CA SER A 28 -9.13 -11.58 -15.62
C SER A 28 -10.45 -12.32 -15.36
N ASN A 29 -11.09 -12.13 -14.20
CA ASN A 29 -12.23 -12.95 -13.77
C ASN A 29 -13.54 -12.16 -13.54
N GLY A 30 -13.54 -10.84 -13.63
CA GLY A 30 -14.75 -10.00 -13.54
C GLY A 30 -15.42 -9.91 -12.16
N PHE A 31 -14.91 -10.56 -11.12
CA PHE A 31 -15.53 -10.49 -9.78
C PHE A 31 -15.26 -9.15 -9.10
N VAL A 32 -16.32 -8.34 -8.91
CA VAL A 32 -16.30 -7.02 -8.26
C VAL A 32 -15.56 -7.00 -6.92
N ARG A 33 -15.60 -8.10 -6.15
CA ARG A 33 -14.85 -8.24 -4.88
C ARG A 33 -13.36 -7.93 -5.05
N HIS A 34 -12.74 -8.35 -6.14
CA HIS A 34 -11.32 -8.12 -6.39
C HIS A 34 -11.00 -6.65 -6.68
N ALA A 35 -11.93 -5.92 -7.32
CA ALA A 35 -11.79 -4.48 -7.51
C ALA A 35 -11.86 -3.71 -6.18
N VAL A 36 -12.81 -4.07 -5.31
CA VAL A 36 -12.99 -3.40 -4.01
C VAL A 36 -11.79 -3.64 -3.10
N VAL A 37 -11.37 -4.90 -2.92
CA VAL A 37 -10.25 -5.23 -2.04
C VAL A 37 -8.93 -4.70 -2.64
N GLY A 38 -8.79 -4.76 -3.97
CA GLY A 38 -7.60 -4.25 -4.67
C GLY A 38 -7.45 -2.74 -4.53
N GLY A 39 -8.53 -1.99 -4.77
CA GLY A 39 -8.56 -0.54 -4.58
C GLY A 39 -8.31 -0.13 -3.13
N PHE A 40 -8.91 -0.84 -2.17
CA PHE A 40 -8.68 -0.62 -0.74
C PHE A 40 -7.19 -0.82 -0.37
N ALA A 41 -6.58 -1.92 -0.81
CA ALA A 41 -5.18 -2.21 -0.52
C ALA A 41 -4.23 -1.15 -1.10
N ILE A 42 -4.51 -0.64 -2.30
CA ILE A 42 -3.73 0.45 -2.91
C ILE A 42 -3.88 1.75 -2.10
N ALA A 43 -5.11 2.12 -1.72
CA ALA A 43 -5.35 3.33 -0.92
C ALA A 43 -4.61 3.28 0.42
N VAL A 44 -4.66 2.15 1.11
CA VAL A 44 -3.92 1.91 2.36
C VAL A 44 -2.41 1.99 2.12
N GLY A 45 -1.90 1.31 1.09
CA GLY A 45 -0.48 1.33 0.74
C GLY A 45 0.05 2.74 0.48
N CYS A 46 -0.67 3.54 -0.31
CA CYS A 46 -0.33 4.95 -0.57
C CYS A 46 -0.36 5.81 0.71
N SER A 47 -1.36 5.61 1.58
CA SER A 47 -1.46 6.34 2.84
C SER A 47 -0.27 6.05 3.77
N VAL A 48 0.12 4.77 3.91
CA VAL A 48 1.27 4.39 4.74
C VAL A 48 2.57 4.92 4.16
N LEU A 49 2.76 4.84 2.85
CA LEU A 49 3.91 5.44 2.15
C LEU A 49 4.01 6.94 2.41
N GLY A 50 2.89 7.67 2.27
CA GLY A 50 2.82 9.11 2.56
C GLY A 50 3.19 9.43 4.01
N ALA A 51 2.69 8.65 4.96
CA ALA A 51 3.03 8.82 6.38
C ALA A 51 4.52 8.57 6.65
N VAL A 52 5.14 7.57 6.02
CA VAL A 52 6.59 7.33 6.14
C VAL A 52 7.38 8.48 5.54
N VAL A 53 7.03 8.95 4.35
CA VAL A 53 7.71 10.08 3.69
C VAL A 53 7.62 11.34 4.55
N ALA A 54 6.42 11.68 5.04
CA ALA A 54 6.20 12.82 5.92
C ALA A 54 7.00 12.70 7.23
N SER A 55 7.06 11.50 7.81
CA SER A 55 7.88 11.21 8.99
C SER A 55 9.36 11.47 8.71
N VAL A 56 9.89 10.98 7.58
CA VAL A 56 11.30 11.16 7.19
C VAL A 56 11.61 12.63 6.97
N LEU A 57 10.76 13.36 6.25
CA LEU A 57 10.91 14.80 6.01
C LEU A 57 10.89 15.61 7.31
N ARG A 58 9.96 15.30 8.23
CA ARG A 58 9.89 15.97 9.54
C ARG A 58 11.14 15.72 10.38
N SER A 59 11.73 14.53 10.30
CA SER A 59 12.94 14.18 11.04
C SER A 59 14.22 14.83 10.49
N ARG A 60 14.17 15.37 9.27
CA ARG A 60 15.29 16.11 8.65
C ARG A 60 15.23 17.63 8.90
N ARG A 61 14.11 18.15 9.39
CA ARG A 61 13.97 19.53 9.87
C ARG A 61 14.33 19.61 11.35
#